data_AF-A0A524LEM1-F1
#
_entry.id   AF-A0A524LEM1-F1
#
_cell.length_a   1.000
_cell.length_b   1.000
_cell.length_c   1.000
_cell.angle_alpha   90.00
_cell.angle_beta   90.00
_cell.angle_gamma   90.00
#
_symmetry.space_group_name_H-M   'P 1'
#
loop_
_entity.id
_entity.type
_entity.pdbx_description
1 polymer ?
#
loop_
_entity_poly.entity_id
_entity_poly.type
_entity_poly.pdbx_seq_one_letter_code
_entity_poly.pdbx_strand_id
1 'polypeptide(L)' 'AYPDIKIDFVKMHGEFGPELIAKLSKEWKIPNNFMFIGSPGDHFPYKVADLGGVRLII' A
#
# COMPACT_ATOMS: atom_id res chain seq x y z
N ALA A 1 23.13 -8.61 5.20
CA ALA A 1 23.06 -7.36 4.41
C ALA A 1 22.36 -7.69 3.10
N TYR A 2 21.38 -6.91 2.66
CA TYR A 2 20.76 -7.05 1.33
C TYR A 2 21.49 -6.10 0.38
N PRO A 3 22.51 -6.55 -0.37
CA PRO A 3 23.46 -5.66 -1.00
C PRO A 3 22.88 -4.85 -2.18
N ASP A 4 21.74 -5.29 -2.73
CA ASP A 4 21.20 -4.79 -4.00
C ASP A 4 19.72 -4.39 -3.95
N ILE A 5 19.18 -3.97 -2.79
CA ILE A 5 17.80 -3.47 -2.76
C ILE A 5 17.74 -2.16 -3.56
N LYS A 6 17.06 -2.21 -4.70
CA LYS A 6 16.69 -1.02 -5.48
C LYS A 6 15.32 -0.55 -5.03
N ILE A 7 15.24 0.70 -4.60
CA ILE A 7 14.01 1.35 -4.15
C ILE A 7 13.73 2.51 -5.09
N ASP A 8 12.57 2.48 -5.73
CA ASP A 8 12.07 3.61 -6.50
C ASP A 8 11.07 4.41 -5.66
N PHE A 9 11.25 5.73 -5.62
CA PHE A 9 10.34 6.63 -4.92
C PHE A 9 9.41 7.33 -5.91
N VAL A 10 8.10 7.08 -5.77
CA VAL A 10 7.07 7.65 -6.64
C VAL A 10 6.14 8.53 -5.80
N LYS A 11 5.93 9.78 -6.23
CA LYS A 11 4.92 10.68 -5.65
C LYS A 11 3.65 10.63 -6.50
N MET A 12 2.50 10.50 -5.84
CA MET A 12 1.18 10.54 -6.48
C MET A 12 0.25 11.42 -5.64
N HIS A 13 -0.55 12.25 -6.32
CA HIS A 13 -1.63 12.99 -5.68
C HIS A 13 -2.94 12.22 -5.82
N GLY A 14 -3.70 12.12 -4.73
CA GLY A 14 -4.98 11.43 -4.70
C GLY A 14 -5.43 11.11 -3.27
N GLU A 15 -6.56 10.42 -3.16
CA GLU A 15 -7.07 9.91 -1.89
C GLU A 15 -6.56 8.48 -1.65
N PHE A 16 -6.04 8.24 -0.45
CA PHE A 16 -5.58 6.91 -0.07
C PHE A 16 -6.76 6.06 0.40
N GLY A 17 -6.99 4.93 -0.26
CA GLY A 17 -8.10 4.03 0.05
C GLY A 17 -8.07 2.73 -0.78
N PRO A 18 -9.08 1.85 -0.61
CA PRO A 18 -9.15 0.56 -1.28
C PRO A 18 -9.03 0.63 -2.81
N GLU A 19 -9.66 1.65 -3.42
CA GLU A 19 -9.64 1.84 -4.88
C GLU A 19 -8.24 2.12 -5.42
N LEU A 20 -7.48 2.99 -4.74
CA LEU A 20 -6.11 3.30 -5.12
C LEU A 20 -5.22 2.06 -4.99
N ILE A 21 -5.35 1.31 -3.91
CA ILE A 21 -4.60 0.06 -3.68
C ILE A 21 -4.90 -0.95 -4.80
N ALA A 22 -6.18 -1.16 -5.13
CA ALA A 22 -6.57 -2.08 -6.21
C ALA A 22 -6.05 -1.64 -7.59
N LYS A 23 -6.03 -0.33 -7.86
CA LYS A 23 -5.46 0.22 -9.09
C LYS A 23 -3.95 -0.06 -9.18
N LEU A 24 -3.20 0.27 -8.14
CA LEU A 24 -1.74 0.07 -8.09
C LEU A 24 -1.37 -1.42 -8.19
N SER A 25 -2.12 -2.28 -7.51
CA SER A 25 -1.99 -3.74 -7.59
C SER A 25 -2.05 -4.26 -9.03
N LYS A 26 -3.02 -3.76 -9.81
CA LYS A 26 -3.21 -4.14 -11.22
C LYS A 26 -2.12 -3.55 -12.11
N GLU A 27 -1.75 -2.30 -11.91
CA GLU A 27 -0.78 -1.58 -12.72
C GLU A 27 0.63 -2.17 -12.57
N TRP A 28 1.04 -2.47 -11.34
CA TRP A 28 2.35 -3.03 -11.03
C TRP A 28 2.37 -4.55 -11.01
N LYS A 29 1.20 -5.20 -11.15
CA LYS A 29 1.01 -6.65 -11.06
C LYS A 29 1.51 -7.24 -9.74
N ILE A 30 1.31 -6.50 -8.66
CA ILE A 30 1.68 -6.88 -7.29
C ILE A 30 0.41 -7.15 -6.50
N PRO A 31 0.15 -8.39 -6.06
CA PRO A 31 -1.03 -8.68 -5.27
C PRO A 31 -1.03 -7.91 -3.94
N ASN A 32 -2.22 -7.55 -3.46
CA ASN A 32 -2.37 -6.68 -2.28
C ASN A 32 -1.68 -7.21 -1.01
N ASN A 33 -1.66 -8.53 -0.84
CA ASN A 33 -1.02 -9.17 0.31
C ASN A 33 0.53 -9.07 0.34
N PHE A 34 1.15 -8.62 -0.76
CA PHE A 34 2.57 -8.28 -0.86
C PHE A 34 2.84 -6.78 -0.70
N MET A 35 1.79 -5.96 -0.59
CA MET A 35 1.94 -4.52 -0.35
C MET A 35 1.96 -4.23 1.14
N PHE A 36 2.82 -3.28 1.51
CA PHE A 36 2.91 -2.73 2.85
C PHE A 36 2.40 -1.30 2.85
N ILE A 37 1.61 -0.96 3.87
CA ILE A 37 1.13 0.40 4.08
C ILE A 37 1.58 0.85 5.47
N GLY A 38 1.88 2.14 5.60
CA GLY A 38 2.09 2.75 6.91
C GLY A 38 0.81 2.64 7.74
N SER A 39 0.95 2.57 9.07
CA SER A 39 -0.21 2.58 9.96
C SER A 39 -1.06 3.83 9.68
N PRO A 40 -2.32 3.67 9.26
CA PRO A 40 -3.21 4.81 9.12
C PRO A 40 -3.44 5.49 10.48
N GLY A 41 -3.66 6.81 10.47
CA GLY A 41 -3.97 7.56 11.69
C GLY A 41 -5.40 7.33 12.19
N ASP A 42 -5.72 7.87 13.37
CA ASP A 42 -6.99 7.66 14.09
C ASP A 42 -8.26 8.02 13.30
N HIS A 43 -8.15 8.87 12.28
CA HIS A 43 -9.25 9.34 11.45
C HIS A 43 -9.38 8.60 10.11
N PHE A 44 -8.69 7.48 9.92
CA PHE A 44 -8.77 6.75 8.68
C PHE A 44 -10.12 6.00 8.56
N PRO A 45 -10.91 6.26 7.50
CA PRO A 45 -12.30 5.81 7.45
C PRO A 45 -12.46 4.31 7.14
N TYR A 46 -11.38 3.63 6.75
CA TYR A 46 -11.40 2.21 6.38
C TYR A 46 -10.75 1.34 7.45
N LYS A 47 -11.32 0.15 7.71
CA LYS A 47 -10.60 -0.86 8.49
C LYS A 47 -9.51 -1.46 7.61
N VAL A 48 -8.43 -1.94 8.24
CA VAL A 48 -7.34 -2.61 7.51
C VAL A 48 -7.84 -3.80 6.68
N ALA A 49 -8.86 -4.51 7.18
CA ALA A 49 -9.50 -5.61 6.46
C ALA A 49 -10.16 -5.17 5.14
N ASP A 50 -10.62 -3.93 5.05
CA ASP A 50 -11.29 -3.37 3.87
C ASP A 50 -10.30 -3.01 2.74
N LEU A 51 -9.00 -2.98 3.05
CA LEU A 51 -7.93 -2.61 2.11
C LEU A 51 -7.42 -3.81 1.28
N GLY A 52 -8.09 -4.95 1.32
CA GLY A 52 -7.79 -6.11 0.48
C GLY A 52 -6.57 -6.92 0.94
N GLY A 53 -6.32 -7.00 2.26
CA GLY A 53 -5.30 -7.88 2.83
C GLY A 53 -3.86 -7.34 2.78
N VAL A 54 -3.68 -6.04 2.58
CA VAL A 54 -2.39 -5.36 2.74
C VAL A 54 -1.83 -5.52 4.16
N ARG A 55 -0.51 -5.44 4.30
CA ARG A 55 0.18 -5.57 5.59
C ARG A 55 0.57 -4.22 6.15
N LEU A 56 0.55 -4.09 7.48
CA LEU A 56 1.03 -2.88 8.16
C LEU A 56 2.54 -2.96 8.39
N ILE A 57 3.20 -1.79 8.31
CA ILE A 57 4.54 -1.58 8.84
C ILE A 57 4.49 -0.43 9.86
N ILE A 58 5.18 -0.61 10.99
CA ILE A 58 5.26 0.33 12.12
C ILE A 58 6.69 0.87 12.19
#